data_AF-A0A941J757-F1
#
_entry.id   AF-A0A941J757-F1
#
_cell.length_a   1.000
_cell.length_b   1.000
_cell.length_c   1.000
_cell.angle_alpha   90.00
_cell.angle_beta   90.00
_cell.angle_gamma   90.00
#
_symmetry.space_group_name_H-M   'P 1'
#
loop_
_entity.id
_entity.type
_entity.pdbx_description
1 polymer ?
#
loop_
_entity_poly.entity_id
_entity_poly.type
_entity_poly.pdbx_seq_one_letter_code
_entity_poly.pdbx_strand_id
1 'polypeptide(L)'
;MQYLDYAVWHKEWVKESTPSQRRFWESYLDQEEEALELPFDFQRPKSPSYSGERLEMAITNELRLLIDRVLKNGTTLYAFMMTAYQVFLSRYTGKNQIIVGSTVANRGQEEFAGQLDALSIRCH
;
A
#
# COMPACT_ATOMS: atom_id res chain seq x y z
N MET A 1 -23.11 -14.49 8.11
CA MET A 1 -22.38 -14.40 9.39
C MET A 1 -22.49 -12.99 9.93
N GLN A 2 -22.69 -12.82 11.24
CA GLN A 2 -22.72 -11.51 11.88
C GLN A 2 -21.28 -11.02 12.11
N TYR A 3 -21.04 -9.71 12.02
CA TYR A 3 -19.68 -9.13 12.19
C TYR A 3 -19.02 -9.52 13.53
N LEU A 4 -19.84 -9.74 14.56
CA LEU A 4 -19.37 -10.15 15.88
C LEU A 4 -18.73 -11.54 15.86
N ASP A 5 -19.33 -12.50 15.13
CA ASP A 5 -18.80 -13.86 15.00
C ASP A 5 -17.47 -13.86 14.22
N TYR A 6 -17.37 -13.01 13.19
CA TYR A 6 -16.13 -12.80 12.46
C TYR A 6 -15.03 -12.23 13.36
N ALA A 7 -15.34 -11.22 14.18
CA ALA A 7 -14.35 -10.62 15.07
C ALA A 7 -13.82 -11.60 16.11
N VAL A 8 -14.68 -12.50 16.61
CA VAL A 8 -14.30 -13.56 17.55
C VAL A 8 -13.42 -14.60 16.86
N TRP A 9 -13.84 -15.12 15.71
CA TRP A 9 -13.05 -16.07 14.92
C TRP A 9 -11.69 -15.49 14.51
N HIS A 10 -11.68 -14.25 14.01
CA HIS A 10 -10.45 -13.57 13.58
C HIS A 10 -9.47 -13.38 14.75
N LYS A 11 -9.97 -13.09 15.95
CA LYS A 11 -9.15 -12.95 17.16
C LYS A 11 -8.47 -14.27 17.54
N GLU A 12 -9.18 -15.40 17.43
CA GLU A 12 -8.62 -16.73 17.70
C GLU A 12 -7.61 -17.13 16.61
N TRP A 13 -7.95 -16.93 15.34
CA TRP A 13 -7.06 -17.21 14.21
C TRP A 13 -5.76 -16.37 14.25
N VAL A 14 -5.86 -15.08 14.59
CA VAL A 14 -4.70 -14.19 14.79
C VAL A 14 -3.80 -14.77 15.87
N LYS A 15 -4.34 -15.26 17.00
CA LYS A 15 -3.52 -15.79 18.09
C LYS A 15 -2.65 -16.97 17.66
N GLU A 16 -3.15 -17.82 16.77
CA GLU A 16 -2.44 -19.03 16.30
C GLU A 16 -1.48 -18.74 15.13
N SER A 17 -1.85 -17.86 14.21
CA SER A 17 -1.09 -17.58 12.98
C SER A 17 -0.07 -16.44 13.08
N THR A 18 -0.20 -15.58 14.10
CA THR A 18 0.65 -14.37 14.25
C THR A 18 2.13 -14.63 14.53
N PRO A 19 2.58 -15.67 15.26
CA PRO A 19 4.00 -15.77 15.63
C PRO A 19 4.97 -15.88 14.43
N SER A 20 4.60 -16.59 13.36
CA SER A 20 5.42 -16.69 12.15
C SER A 20 5.36 -15.41 11.31
N GLN A 21 4.18 -14.84 11.13
CA GLN A 21 3.98 -13.58 10.39
C GLN A 21 4.66 -12.39 11.07
N ARG A 22 4.58 -12.32 12.40
CA ARG A 22 5.26 -11.31 13.22
C ARG A 22 6.77 -11.39 13.02
N ARG A 23 7.36 -12.58 13.18
CA ARG A 23 8.81 -12.76 12.97
C ARG A 23 9.24 -12.36 11.56
N PHE A 24 8.44 -12.69 10.54
CA PHE A 24 8.71 -12.23 9.18
C PHE A 24 8.76 -10.71 9.10
N TRP A 25 7.72 -10.01 9.58
CA TRP A 25 7.68 -8.53 9.53
C TRP A 25 8.73 -7.85 10.40
N GLU A 26 9.00 -8.38 11.59
CA GLU A 26 10.11 -7.91 12.43
C GLU A 26 11.42 -8.03 11.66
N SER A 27 11.73 -9.20 11.09
CA SER A 27 12.97 -9.38 10.31
C SER A 27 13.03 -8.55 9.03
N TYR A 28 11.89 -8.33 8.37
CA TYR A 28 11.80 -7.56 7.12
C TYR A 28 11.94 -6.05 7.37
N LEU A 29 11.47 -5.57 8.53
CA LEU A 29 11.49 -4.16 8.93
C LEU A 29 12.60 -3.83 9.95
N ASP A 30 13.46 -4.78 10.29
CA ASP A 30 14.59 -4.60 11.22
C ASP A 30 15.70 -3.70 10.66
N GLN A 31 15.54 -3.21 9.43
CA GLN A 31 16.48 -2.26 8.84
C GLN A 31 16.24 -0.88 9.45
N GLU A 32 17.29 -0.26 9.98
CA GLU A 32 17.27 1.14 10.42
C GLU A 32 17.03 2.07 9.21
N GLU A 33 15.78 2.17 8.78
CA GLU A 33 15.36 3.11 7.76
C GLU A 33 14.86 4.38 8.43
N GLU A 34 15.68 5.44 8.39
CA GLU A 34 15.20 6.78 8.65
C GLU A 34 14.02 7.10 7.73
N ALA A 35 12.98 7.73 8.30
CA ALA A 35 11.80 8.15 7.56
C ALA A 35 12.17 8.82 6.24
N LEU A 36 11.43 8.50 5.18
CA LEU A 36 11.68 9.06 3.86
C LEU A 36 11.52 10.59 3.90
N GLU A 37 12.62 11.30 3.75
CA GLU A 37 12.62 12.76 3.61
C GLU A 37 12.41 13.10 2.14
N LEU A 38 11.20 13.55 1.82
CA LEU A 38 10.92 14.14 0.52
C LEU A 38 11.42 15.59 0.53
N PRO A 39 11.83 16.14 -0.63
CA PRO A 39 12.10 17.56 -0.75
C PRO A 39 10.77 18.32 -0.58
N PHE A 40 10.41 18.63 0.67
CA PHE A 40 9.19 19.34 0.99
C PHE A 40 9.36 20.82 0.66
N ASP A 41 8.35 21.41 0.01
CA ASP A 41 8.30 22.86 -0.22
C ASP A 41 8.14 23.65 1.10
N PHE A 42 7.65 22.99 2.15
CA PHE A 42 7.37 23.58 3.46
C PHE A 42 7.86 22.68 4.60
N GLN A 43 8.24 23.29 5.74
CA GLN A 43 8.57 22.54 6.95
C GLN A 43 7.37 21.71 7.42
N ARG A 44 7.62 20.45 7.79
CA ARG A 44 6.59 19.55 8.30
C ARG A 44 5.99 20.13 9.61
N PRO A 45 4.67 20.40 9.67
CA PRO A 45 4.05 20.91 10.89
C PRO A 45 4.07 19.87 12.01
N LYS A 46 4.18 20.32 13.26
CA LYS A 46 4.20 19.45 14.46
C LYS A 46 2.89 18.66 14.65
N SER A 47 1.77 19.21 14.17
CA SER A 47 0.46 18.56 14.16
C SER A 47 0.00 18.36 12.71
N PRO A 48 -0.44 17.16 12.29
CA PRO A 48 -0.94 16.92 10.94
C PRO A 48 -2.19 17.78 10.66
N SER A 49 -2.22 18.46 9.51
CA SER A 49 -3.38 19.28 9.11
C SER A 49 -4.45 18.50 8.33
N TYR A 50 -4.15 17.27 7.88
CA TYR A 50 -4.97 16.39 7.03
C TYR A 50 -5.51 17.02 5.72
N SER A 51 -5.22 18.30 5.45
CA SER A 51 -5.54 18.98 4.21
C SER A 51 -4.64 18.46 3.09
N GLY A 52 -5.26 18.12 1.96
CA GLY A 52 -4.55 17.65 0.77
C GLY A 52 -5.31 18.03 -0.49
N GLU A 53 -4.60 18.05 -1.60
CA GLU A 53 -5.15 18.27 -2.94
C GLU A 53 -4.97 16.99 -3.77
N ARG A 54 -5.87 16.77 -4.73
CA ARG A 54 -5.79 15.64 -5.66
C ARG A 54 -5.46 16.16 -7.05
N LEU A 55 -4.36 15.68 -7.60
CA LEU A 55 -3.98 15.90 -9.00
C LEU A 55 -4.26 14.64 -9.81
N GLU A 56 -4.97 14.79 -10.92
CA GLU A 56 -5.23 13.70 -11.85
C GLU A 56 -4.37 13.83 -13.10
N MET A 57 -3.72 12.73 -13.49
CA MET A 57 -2.89 12.68 -14.69
C MET A 57 -3.32 11.50 -15.54
N ALA A 58 -3.50 11.74 -16.84
CA ALA A 58 -3.82 10.70 -17.80
C ALA A 58 -2.54 10.06 -18.36
N ILE A 59 -2.55 8.74 -18.48
CA ILE A 59 -1.51 7.98 -19.20
C ILE A 59 -1.82 8.09 -20.69
N THR A 60 -0.86 8.54 -21.49
CA THR A 60 -1.04 8.64 -22.94
C THR A 60 -1.15 7.25 -23.58
N ASN A 61 -1.72 7.19 -24.78
CA ASN A 61 -1.87 5.92 -25.50
C ASN A 61 -0.51 5.26 -25.80
N GLU A 62 0.52 6.06 -26.10
CA GLU A 62 1.87 5.57 -26.36
C GLU A 62 2.46 4.90 -25.12
N LEU A 63 2.29 5.53 -23.95
CA LEU A 63 2.76 4.97 -22.68
C LEU A 63 1.98 3.71 -22.30
N ARG A 64 0.67 3.69 -22.55
CA ARG A 64 -0.14 2.48 -22.34
C ARG A 64 0.34 1.29 -23.17
N LEU A 65 0.65 1.49 -24.45
CA LEU A 65 1.19 0.43 -25.32
C LEU A 65 2.56 -0.08 -24.87
N LEU A 66 3.38 0.78 -24.25
CA LEU A 66 4.64 0.38 -23.62
C LEU A 66 4.39 -0.49 -22.39
N ILE A 67 3.48 -0.07 -21.51
CA ILE A 67 3.11 -0.82 -20.31
C ILE A 67 2.58 -2.20 -20.69
N ASP A 68 1.64 -2.27 -21.64
CA ASP A 68 1.02 -3.53 -22.08
C ASP A 68 2.06 -4.54 -22.60
N ARG A 69 3.17 -4.08 -23.20
CA ARG A 69 4.28 -4.96 -23.60
C ARG A 69 5.02 -5.54 -22.41
N VAL A 70 5.24 -4.77 -21.35
CA VAL A 70 5.89 -5.25 -20.12
C VAL A 70 5.01 -6.26 -19.39
N LEU A 71 3.69 -6.01 -19.34
CA LEU A 71 2.74 -6.89 -18.65
C LEU A 71 2.65 -8.29 -19.29
N LYS A 72 2.96 -8.42 -20.59
CA LYS A 72 3.03 -9.73 -21.26
C LYS A 72 4.08 -10.67 -20.66
N ASN A 73 5.05 -10.17 -19.90
CA ASN A 73 6.07 -10.97 -19.23
C ASN A 73 5.62 -11.55 -17.88
N GLY A 74 4.31 -11.55 -17.59
CA GLY A 74 3.74 -12.11 -16.35
C GLY A 74 3.77 -11.14 -15.15
N THR A 75 4.06 -9.86 -15.37
CA THR A 75 3.94 -8.81 -14.34
C THR A 75 2.52 -8.26 -14.30
N THR A 76 2.03 -7.91 -13.11
CA THR A 76 0.74 -7.22 -12.95
C THR A 76 0.89 -5.71 -13.13
N LEU A 77 -0.17 -5.04 -13.58
CA LEU A 77 -0.18 -3.57 -13.68
C LEU A 77 0.12 -2.92 -12.33
N TYR A 78 -0.40 -3.49 -11.24
CA TYR A 78 -0.10 -3.04 -9.88
C TYR A 78 1.40 -3.06 -9.59
N ALA A 79 2.08 -4.20 -9.82
CA ALA A 79 3.51 -4.32 -9.57
C ALA A 79 4.33 -3.37 -10.45
N PHE A 80 3.93 -3.18 -11.72
CA PHE A 80 4.56 -2.21 -12.61
C PHE A 80 4.44 -0.78 -12.06
N MET A 81 3.23 -0.33 -11.74
CA MET A 81 2.99 1.02 -11.22
C MET A 81 3.69 1.25 -9.88
N MET A 82 3.68 0.24 -9.01
CA MET A 82 4.35 0.26 -7.72
C MET A 82 5.87 0.38 -7.86
N THR A 83 6.45 -0.30 -8.85
CA THR A 83 7.89 -0.19 -9.18
C THR A 83 8.21 1.19 -9.74
N ALA A 84 7.41 1.69 -10.69
CA ALA A 84 7.59 3.02 -11.24
C ALA A 84 7.53 4.11 -10.16
N TYR A 85 6.62 3.98 -9.19
CA TYR A 85 6.51 4.87 -8.06
C TYR A 85 7.73 4.80 -7.12
N GLN A 86 8.22 3.61 -6.78
CA GLN A 86 9.45 3.46 -5.98
C GLN A 86 10.68 4.04 -6.69
N VAL A 87 10.83 3.82 -7.99
CA VAL A 87 11.92 4.41 -8.79
C VAL A 87 11.80 5.94 -8.80
N PHE A 88 10.58 6.48 -8.94
CA PHE A 88 10.35 7.92 -8.85
C PHE A 88 10.82 8.46 -7.49
N LEU A 89 10.38 7.88 -6.38
CA LEU A 89 10.80 8.31 -5.03
C LEU A 89 12.32 8.18 -4.82
N SER A 90 12.92 7.11 -5.34
CA SER A 90 14.37 6.87 -5.26
C SER A 90 15.16 7.97 -5.96
N ARG A 91 14.71 8.41 -7.15
CA ARG A 91 15.36 9.51 -7.87
C ARG A 91 15.26 10.86 -7.16
N TYR A 92 14.18 11.09 -6.41
CA TYR A 92 13.97 12.35 -5.69
C TYR A 92 14.70 12.40 -4.34
N THR A 93 14.89 11.25 -3.70
CA THR A 93 15.47 11.17 -2.35
C THR A 93 16.90 10.66 -2.32
N GLY A 94 17.38 10.07 -3.43
CA GLY A 94 18.67 9.39 -3.49
C GLY A 94 18.73 8.07 -2.71
N LYS A 95 17.61 7.65 -2.08
CA LYS A 95 17.54 6.40 -1.32
C LYS A 95 17.25 5.21 -2.24
N ASN A 96 17.92 4.09 -2.00
CA ASN A 96 17.70 2.84 -2.74
C ASN A 96 16.69 1.91 -2.06
N GLN A 97 16.43 2.13 -0.76
CA GLN A 97 15.47 1.39 0.02
C GLN A 97 14.35 2.34 0.45
N ILE A 98 13.12 1.98 0.09
CA ILE A 98 11.94 2.81 0.29
C ILE A 98 10.77 1.91 0.67
N ILE A 99 10.26 2.09 1.88
CA ILE A 99 9.01 1.46 2.31
C ILE A 99 7.82 2.27 1.78
N VAL A 100 6.96 1.61 1.02
CA VAL A 100 5.69 2.18 0.55
C VAL A 100 4.54 1.30 1.04
N GLY A 101 3.63 1.91 1.80
CA GLY A 101 2.43 1.23 2.26
C GLY A 101 1.42 1.06 1.13
N SER A 102 0.82 -0.13 1.03
CA SER A 102 -0.30 -0.39 0.13
C SER A 102 -1.43 -1.04 0.91
N THR A 103 -2.67 -0.64 0.63
CA THR A 103 -3.85 -1.31 1.14
C THR A 103 -4.10 -2.57 0.31
N VAL A 104 -4.40 -3.68 0.99
CA VAL A 104 -4.83 -4.92 0.35
C VAL A 104 -6.29 -5.15 0.74
N ALA A 105 -7.15 -5.33 -0.26
CA ALA A 105 -8.53 -5.72 0.01
C ALA A 105 -8.52 -7.16 0.53
N ASN A 106 -8.84 -7.37 1.80
CA ASN A 106 -8.89 -8.70 2.42
C ASN A 106 -10.14 -9.50 1.99
N ARG A 107 -10.42 -9.56 0.69
CA ARG A 107 -11.61 -10.18 0.08
C ARG A 107 -11.33 -11.59 -0.49
N GLY A 108 -10.13 -12.14 -0.25
CA GLY A 108 -9.71 -13.44 -0.79
C GLY A 108 -10.35 -14.66 -0.15
N GLN A 109 -11.15 -14.48 0.91
CA GLN A 109 -12.03 -15.53 1.42
C GLN A 109 -13.43 -15.28 0.86
N GLU A 110 -13.93 -16.21 0.04
CA GLU A 110 -15.21 -16.12 -0.69
C GLU A 110 -16.41 -15.72 0.20
N GLU A 111 -16.31 -15.94 1.51
CA GLU A 111 -17.33 -15.58 2.50
C GLU A 111 -17.52 -14.07 2.73
N PHE A 112 -16.57 -13.20 2.31
CA PHE A 112 -16.61 -11.75 2.60
C PHE A 112 -16.79 -10.85 1.36
N ALA A 113 -17.05 -11.42 0.19
CA ALA A 113 -17.26 -10.67 -1.04
C ALA A 113 -18.46 -9.68 -0.96
N GLY A 114 -19.36 -9.84 0.01
CA GLY A 114 -20.59 -9.05 0.15
C GLY A 114 -20.64 -8.02 1.29
N GLN A 115 -19.60 -7.85 2.12
CA GLN A 115 -19.65 -6.82 3.18
C GLN A 115 -19.24 -5.44 2.64
N LEU A 116 -20.25 -4.63 2.35
CA LEU A 116 -20.14 -3.20 2.13
C LEU A 116 -19.87 -2.48 3.47
N ASP A 117 -18.99 -1.47 3.40
CA ASP A 117 -18.90 -0.30 4.29
C ASP A 117 -18.24 -0.38 5.69
N ALA A 118 -17.00 -0.87 5.77
CA ALA A 118 -16.08 -0.45 6.85
C ALA A 118 -14.68 0.04 6.40
N LEU A 119 -14.35 -0.03 5.10
CA LEU A 119 -13.03 0.37 4.57
C LEU A 119 -13.08 1.52 3.57
N SER A 120 -14.25 2.15 3.40
CA SER A 120 -14.34 3.45 2.73
C SER A 120 -14.04 4.52 3.77
N ILE A 121 -12.76 4.79 3.99
CA ILE A 121 -12.35 6.08 4.56
C ILE A 121 -12.70 7.12 3.49
N ARG A 122 -13.91 7.67 3.58
CA ARG A 122 -14.23 8.94 2.94
C ARG A 122 -13.40 9.99 3.64
N CYS A 123 -12.26 10.36 3.06
CA CYS A 123 -11.74 11.69 3.29
C CYS A 123 -12.75 12.66 2.65
N HIS A 124 -13.43 13.43 3.49
CA HIS A 124 -14.09 14.67 3.09
C HIS A 124 -13.06 15.79 3.07
#